data_AF-A0AAU2HJ57-F1
#
_entry.id   AF-A0AAU2HJ57-F1
#
_cell.length_a   1.000
_cell.length_b   1.000
_cell.length_c   1.000
_cell.angle_alpha   90.00
_cell.angle_beta   90.00
_cell.angle_gamma   90.00
#
_symmetry.space_group_name_H-M   'P 1'
#
loop_
_entity.id
_entity.type
_entity.pdbx_description
1 polymer ?
#
loop_
_entity_poly.entity_id
_entity_poly.type
_entity_poly.pdbx_seq_one_letter_code
_entity_poly.pdbx_strand_id
1 'polypeptide(L)'
;MRTPAWCRTQSVQVGAACREVIDGLLEVNALYRLRAAQGVLGLRKKYGDARLEAACAKATTVGDPSYRTIKGILVAGTETEPAPETSGDGGAAAFLHGPTRLFSTATTPGMTNDDRDDHRHEEGAA
;
A
#
# COMPACT_ATOMS: atom_id res chain seq x y z
N MET A 1 25.32 -3.22 -25.80
CA MET A 1 24.84 -3.62 -24.45
C MET A 1 24.44 -2.35 -23.69
N ARG A 2 23.31 -2.31 -22.97
CA ARG A 2 22.87 -1.08 -22.26
C ARG A 2 23.51 -1.02 -20.87
N THR A 3 24.52 -0.16 -20.69
CA THR A 3 25.29 -0.05 -19.44
C THR A 3 24.59 0.84 -18.40
N PRO A 4 25.04 0.86 -17.13
CA PRO A 4 24.55 1.81 -16.13
C PRO A 4 24.68 3.28 -16.57
N ALA A 5 25.83 3.64 -17.16
CA ALA A 5 26.04 4.98 -17.70
C ALA A 5 25.02 5.33 -18.80
N TRP A 6 24.75 4.39 -19.72
CA TRP A 6 23.70 4.57 -20.73
C TRP A 6 22.33 4.81 -20.10
N CYS A 7 21.98 4.08 -19.03
CA CYS A 7 20.70 4.26 -18.35
C CYS A 7 20.55 5.67 -17.76
N ARG A 8 21.60 6.18 -17.11
CA ARG A 8 21.62 7.56 -16.58
C ARG A 8 21.43 8.59 -17.67
N THR A 9 22.19 8.51 -18.76
CA THR A 9 22.05 9.43 -19.90
C THR A 9 20.65 9.39 -20.51
N GLN A 10 20.05 8.20 -20.64
CA GLN A 10 18.71 8.08 -21.21
C GLN A 10 17.61 8.61 -20.30
N SER A 11 17.73 8.42 -18.99
CA SER A 11 16.73 8.93 -18.04
C SER A 11 16.64 10.45 -18.05
N VAL A 12 17.74 11.17 -18.32
CA VAL A 12 17.74 12.63 -18.49
C VAL A 12 16.87 13.08 -19.68
N GLN A 13 16.73 12.26 -20.72
CA GLN A 13 15.85 12.58 -21.84
C GLN A 13 14.37 12.43 -21.50
N VAL A 14 14.05 11.63 -20.47
CA VAL A 14 12.67 11.43 -20.00
C VAL A 14 12.30 12.52 -19.00
N GLY A 15 13.14 12.76 -18.00
CA GLY A 15 12.95 13.81 -17.01
C GLY A 15 13.66 13.55 -15.67
N ALA A 16 13.45 14.46 -14.72
CA ALA A 16 14.14 14.48 -13.43
C ALA A 16 13.68 13.31 -12.52
N ALA A 17 12.38 13.04 -12.43
CA ALA A 17 11.85 11.95 -11.62
C ALA A 17 12.31 10.59 -12.16
N CYS A 18 12.32 10.40 -13.48
CA CYS A 18 12.88 9.19 -14.07
C CYS A 18 14.37 9.04 -13.75
N ARG A 19 15.14 10.15 -13.77
CA ARG A 19 16.55 10.13 -13.41
C ARG A 19 16.78 9.71 -11.96
N GLU A 20 16.00 10.23 -11.02
CA GLU A 20 16.08 9.85 -9.60
C GLU A 20 15.83 8.36 -9.38
N VAL A 21 14.78 7.80 -10.01
CA VAL A 21 14.49 6.36 -9.95
C VAL A 21 15.66 5.54 -10.48
N ILE A 22 16.24 5.94 -11.61
CA ILE A 22 17.36 5.21 -12.24
C ILE A 22 18.63 5.32 -11.40
N ASP A 23 18.92 6.50 -10.84
CA ASP A 23 20.07 6.67 -9.94
C ASP A 23 19.91 5.83 -8.67
N GLY A 24 18.74 5.85 -8.02
CA GLY A 24 18.47 5.02 -6.83
C GLY A 24 18.54 3.52 -7.11
N LEU A 25 18.04 3.07 -8.27
CA LEU A 25 18.20 1.66 -8.68
C LEU A 25 19.67 1.28 -8.91
N LEU A 26 20.50 2.21 -9.34
CA LEU A 26 21.90 1.96 -9.68
C LEU A 26 22.89 2.31 -8.56
N GLU A 27 22.44 2.93 -7.46
CA GLU A 27 23.26 3.26 -6.30
C GLU A 27 23.55 2.01 -5.46
N VAL A 28 22.54 1.18 -5.21
CA VAL A 28 22.67 -0.04 -4.40
C VAL A 28 22.71 -1.28 -5.30
N ASN A 29 23.82 -2.02 -5.28
CA ASN A 29 23.92 -3.31 -5.99
C ASN A 29 23.58 -3.19 -7.50
N ALA A 30 24.18 -2.19 -8.16
CA ALA A 30 23.88 -1.76 -9.53
C ALA A 30 23.78 -2.90 -10.57
N LEU A 31 24.60 -3.94 -10.44
CA LEU A 31 24.59 -5.08 -11.37
C LEU A 31 23.27 -5.87 -11.31
N TYR A 32 22.74 -6.12 -10.11
CA TYR A 32 21.50 -6.86 -9.92
C TYR A 32 20.27 -6.04 -10.34
N ARG A 33 20.35 -4.72 -10.21
CA ARG A 33 19.25 -3.79 -10.51
C ARG A 33 19.31 -3.18 -11.92
N LEU A 34 20.36 -3.43 -12.69
CA LEU A 34 20.49 -2.95 -14.06
C LEU A 34 19.33 -3.42 -14.97
N ARG A 35 18.87 -4.66 -14.82
CA ARG A 35 17.70 -5.17 -15.56
C ARG A 35 16.44 -4.38 -15.25
N ALA A 36 16.24 -3.96 -14.00
CA ALA A 36 15.10 -3.14 -13.61
C ALA A 36 15.20 -1.74 -14.23
N ALA A 37 16.37 -1.08 -14.14
CA ALA A 37 16.61 0.22 -14.75
C ALA A 37 16.38 0.21 -16.28
N GLN A 38 16.91 -0.81 -16.96
CA GLN A 38 16.65 -1.03 -18.40
C GLN A 38 15.18 -1.28 -18.71
N GLY A 39 14.47 -1.98 -17.81
CA GLY A 39 13.04 -2.26 -17.91
C GLY A 39 12.20 -0.99 -17.83
N VAL A 40 12.48 -0.12 -16.85
CA VAL A 40 11.83 1.20 -16.70
C VAL A 40 12.00 2.03 -17.96
N LEU A 41 13.24 2.18 -18.46
CA LEU A 41 13.51 2.89 -19.72
C LEU A 41 12.88 2.22 -20.96
N GLY A 42 12.59 0.92 -20.89
CA GLY A 42 11.88 0.20 -21.94
C GLY A 42 10.41 0.61 -22.07
N LEU A 43 9.78 1.04 -20.97
CA LEU A 43 8.39 1.51 -20.94
C LEU A 43 8.20 2.78 -21.77
N ARG A 44 9.26 3.59 -21.91
CA ARG A 44 9.34 4.79 -22.76
C ARG A 44 8.76 4.56 -24.15
N LYS A 45 9.10 3.43 -24.78
CA LYS A 45 8.66 3.09 -26.15
C LYS A 45 7.16 2.88 -26.28
N LYS A 46 6.51 2.42 -25.21
CA LYS A 46 5.08 2.08 -25.22
C LYS A 46 4.21 3.23 -24.72
N TYR A 47 4.68 3.98 -23.72
CA TYR A 47 3.88 4.99 -23.03
C TYR A 47 4.31 6.43 -23.32
N GLY A 48 5.50 6.63 -23.90
CA GLY A 48 6.09 7.95 -24.12
C GLY A 48 6.77 8.52 -22.89
N ASP A 49 7.54 9.59 -23.12
CA ASP A 49 8.42 10.20 -22.10
C ASP A 49 7.61 10.89 -21.01
N ALA A 50 6.61 11.69 -21.39
CA ALA A 50 5.79 12.45 -20.47
C ALA A 50 5.03 11.56 -19.46
N ARG A 51 4.42 10.46 -19.92
CA ARG A 51 3.70 9.53 -19.04
C ARG A 51 4.65 8.75 -18.15
N LEU A 52 5.80 8.33 -18.68
CA LEU A 52 6.81 7.63 -17.89
C LEU A 52 7.36 8.51 -16.77
N GLU A 53 7.61 9.80 -17.06
CA GLU A 53 8.07 10.76 -16.08
C GLU A 53 7.06 10.95 -14.95
N ALA A 54 5.79 11.17 -15.28
CA ALA A 54 4.72 11.29 -14.29
C ALA A 54 4.57 10.02 -13.44
N ALA A 55 4.69 8.83 -14.05
CA ALA A 55 4.63 7.56 -13.31
C ALA A 55 5.82 7.37 -12.36
N CYS A 56 7.03 7.77 -12.78
CA CYS A 56 8.22 7.77 -11.91
C CYS A 56 8.04 8.71 -10.72
N ALA A 57 7.53 9.91 -10.94
CA ALA A 57 7.22 10.87 -9.88
C ALA A 57 6.19 10.29 -8.89
N LYS A 58 5.08 9.75 -9.41
CA LYS A 58 4.03 9.13 -8.59
C LYS A 58 4.56 7.95 -7.75
N ALA A 59 5.36 7.06 -8.35
CA ALA A 59 5.95 5.92 -7.65
C ALA A 59 6.90 6.37 -6.52
N THR A 60 7.64 7.46 -6.74
CA THR A 60 8.53 8.06 -5.73
C THR A 60 7.73 8.66 -4.59
N THR A 61 6.65 9.40 -4.88
CA THR A 61 5.75 9.96 -3.85
C THR A 61 5.09 8.88 -2.98
N VAL A 62 4.74 7.74 -3.57
CA VAL A 62 4.18 6.58 -2.85
C VAL A 62 5.25 5.80 -2.07
N GLY A 63 6.54 6.07 -2.34
CA GLY A 63 7.66 5.43 -1.65
C GLY A 63 8.08 4.07 -2.21
N ASP A 64 7.54 3.65 -3.36
CA ASP A 64 7.93 2.41 -4.04
C ASP A 64 8.28 2.65 -5.53
N PRO A 65 9.48 3.19 -5.82
CA PRO A 65 9.96 3.43 -7.18
C PRO A 65 10.43 2.15 -7.91
N SER A 66 9.70 1.04 -7.75
CA SER A 66 10.02 -0.22 -8.43
C SER A 66 9.46 -0.28 -9.85
N TYR A 67 10.09 -1.07 -10.73
CA TYR A 67 9.59 -1.32 -12.09
C TYR A 67 8.14 -1.81 -12.09
N ARG A 68 7.76 -2.69 -11.14
CA ARG A 68 6.41 -3.23 -11.04
C ARG A 68 5.39 -2.13 -10.76
N THR A 69 5.71 -1.25 -9.82
CA THR A 69 4.82 -0.14 -9.42
C THR A 69 4.69 0.89 -10.53
N ILE A 70 5.80 1.31 -11.14
CA ILE A 70 5.78 2.23 -12.29
C ILE A 70 4.97 1.64 -13.45
N LYS A 71 5.17 0.36 -13.77
CA LYS A 71 4.38 -0.32 -14.81
C LYS A 71 2.90 -0.40 -14.43
N GLY A 72 2.59 -0.69 -13.16
CA GLY A 72 1.23 -0.74 -12.64
C GLY A 72 0.51 0.59 -12.81
N ILE A 73 1.14 1.70 -12.41
CA ILE A 73 0.63 3.06 -12.58
C ILE A 73 0.35 3.34 -14.07
N LEU A 74 1.29 3.06 -14.96
CA LEU A 74 1.13 3.29 -16.41
C LEU A 74 0.02 2.45 -17.05
N VAL A 75 -0.17 1.23 -16.57
CA VAL A 75 -1.25 0.34 -17.04
C VAL A 75 -2.61 0.83 -16.53
N ALA A 76 -2.67 1.28 -15.28
CA ALA A 76 -3.88 1.83 -14.69
C ALA A 76 -4.22 3.24 -15.23
N GLY A 77 -3.23 3.98 -15.73
CA GLY A 77 -3.40 5.36 -16.21
C GLY A 77 -3.51 6.39 -15.08
N THR A 78 -2.99 6.08 -13.90
CA THR A 78 -3.18 6.88 -12.67
C THR A 78 -2.01 7.82 -12.38
N GLU A 79 -1.06 7.97 -13.31
CA GLU A 79 0.12 8.82 -13.11
C GLU A 79 -0.19 10.31 -12.87
N THR A 80 -1.33 10.79 -13.38
CA THR A 80 -1.77 12.19 -13.27
C THR A 80 -2.83 12.37 -12.18
N GLU A 81 -3.34 11.29 -11.59
CA GLU A 81 -4.32 11.41 -10.52
C GLU A 81 -3.68 12.04 -9.28
N PRO A 82 -4.39 12.94 -8.58
CA PRO A 82 -3.90 13.47 -7.31
C PRO A 82 -3.57 12.33 -6.35
N ALA A 83 -2.55 12.52 -5.50
CA ALA A 83 -2.32 11.59 -4.41
C ALA A 83 -3.60 11.53 -3.56
N PRO A 84 -4.09 10.33 -3.19
CA PRO A 84 -5.20 10.26 -2.26
C PRO A 84 -4.78 11.03 -1.00
N GLU A 85 -5.65 11.94 -0.54
CA GLU A 85 -5.45 12.58 0.74
C GLU A 85 -5.28 11.45 1.75
N THR A 86 -4.11 11.39 2.37
CA THR A 86 -3.88 10.44 3.45
C THR A 86 -4.70 10.97 4.62
N SER A 87 -6.02 10.73 4.61
CA SER A 87 -6.79 10.68 5.84
C SER A 87 -6.10 9.64 6.69
N GLY A 88 -5.54 10.09 7.81
CA GLY A 88 -4.64 9.36 8.71
C GLY A 88 -5.29 8.19 9.44
N ASP A 89 -6.10 7.41 8.74
CA ASP A 89 -6.77 6.22 9.22
C ASP A 89 -6.33 5.12 8.27
N GLY A 90 -5.04 4.77 8.34
CA GLY A 90 -4.50 3.61 7.65
C GLY A 90 -5.41 2.42 7.91
N GLY A 91 -6.24 2.08 6.91
CA GLY A 91 -7.49 1.30 7.03
C GLY A 91 -7.37 -0.16 7.46
N ALA A 92 -6.31 -0.50 8.19
CA ALA A 92 -6.32 -1.56 9.16
C ALA A 92 -6.02 -0.94 10.52
N ALA A 93 -7.01 -0.88 11.41
CA ALA A 93 -6.71 -0.75 12.82
C ALA A 93 -5.69 -1.84 13.17
N ALA A 94 -4.45 -1.44 13.48
CA ALA A 94 -3.47 -2.33 14.05
C ALA A 94 -4.15 -2.96 15.28
N PHE A 95 -4.31 -4.28 15.28
CA PHE A 95 -5.09 -5.02 16.28
C PHE A 95 -4.37 -5.06 17.64
N LEU A 96 -4.21 -3.90 18.28
CA LEU A 96 -3.50 -3.73 19.54
C LEU A 96 -4.30 -4.27 20.74
N HIS A 97 -5.60 -4.58 20.56
CA HIS A 97 -6.50 -5.07 21.63
C HIS A 97 -7.29 -6.35 21.29
N GLY A 98 -6.97 -7.03 20.20
CA GLY A 98 -7.51 -8.34 19.85
C GLY A 98 -8.92 -8.36 19.21
N PRO A 99 -9.31 -9.50 18.61
CA PRO A 99 -10.50 -9.62 17.75
C PRO A 99 -11.85 -9.60 18.50
N THR A 100 -11.86 -9.68 19.83
CA THR A 100 -13.07 -9.83 20.65
C THR A 100 -14.00 -8.62 20.65
N ARG A 101 -13.52 -7.43 20.25
CA ARG A 101 -14.35 -6.21 20.15
C ARG A 101 -15.21 -6.15 18.88
N LEU A 102 -14.91 -6.98 17.86
CA LEU A 102 -15.58 -6.93 16.55
C LEU A 102 -17.00 -7.51 16.54
N PHE A 103 -17.31 -8.44 17.45
CA PHE A 103 -18.56 -9.19 17.40
C PHE A 103 -19.59 -8.78 18.46
N SER A 104 -19.33 -7.73 19.25
CA SER A 104 -20.15 -7.37 20.42
C SER A 104 -21.27 -6.37 20.16
N THR A 105 -21.66 -6.13 18.91
CA THR A 105 -22.82 -5.29 18.61
C THR A 105 -23.81 -6.03 17.72
N ALA A 106 -24.57 -6.94 18.33
CA ALA A 106 -25.99 -7.09 18.02
C ALA A 106 -26.68 -7.98 19.07
N THR A 107 -27.60 -7.37 19.82
CA THR A 107 -28.84 -7.95 20.40
C THR A 107 -28.95 -7.84 21.93
N THR A 108 -29.62 -6.77 22.35
CA THR A 108 -30.50 -6.71 23.54
C THR A 108 -31.92 -6.53 22.96
N PRO A 109 -33.02 -7.08 23.52
CA PRO A 109 -33.34 -6.94 24.94
C PRO A 109 -34.02 -8.14 25.63
N GLY A 110 -33.85 -8.21 26.95
CA GLY A 110 -34.59 -9.11 27.83
C GLY A 110 -34.42 -8.68 29.29
N MET A 111 -34.97 -7.52 29.63
CA MET A 111 -35.16 -7.11 31.04
C MET A 111 -36.26 -7.96 31.66
N THR A 112 -35.95 -8.68 32.73
CA THR A 112 -36.77 -8.77 33.95
C THR A 112 -35.84 -9.05 35.12
N ASN A 113 -35.55 -8.01 35.91
CA ASN A 113 -35.23 -8.21 37.31
C ASN A 113 -36.55 -8.54 38.01
N ASP A 114 -36.60 -9.61 38.78
CA ASP A 114 -37.43 -9.61 39.98
C ASP A 114 -36.71 -10.37 41.09
N ASP A 115 -36.55 -9.63 42.18
CA ASP A 115 -35.90 -9.95 43.43
C ASP A 115 -36.91 -10.66 44.35
N ARG A 116 -36.40 -11.57 45.21
CA ARG A 116 -37.01 -12.09 46.45
C ARG A 116 -38.18 -13.08 46.32
N ASP A 117 -38.04 -14.23 46.97
CA ASP A 117 -38.63 -14.39 48.31
C ASP A 117 -38.08 -15.64 49.03
N ASP A 118 -37.92 -15.48 50.35
CA ASP A 118 -37.46 -16.47 51.31
C ASP A 118 -38.66 -17.26 51.82
N HIS A 119 -38.69 -18.58 51.60
CA HIS A 119 -39.55 -19.48 52.38
C HIS A 119 -38.88 -20.82 52.65
N ARG A 120 -38.57 -21.06 53.93
CA ARG A 120 -38.43 -22.38 54.55
C ARG A 120 -39.70 -23.20 54.33
N HIS A 121 -39.56 -24.50 54.09
CA HIS A 121 -40.15 -25.54 54.94
C HIS A 121 -39.61 -26.93 54.61
N GLU A 122 -39.61 -27.76 55.66
CA GLU A 122 -39.04 -29.10 55.80
C GLU A 122 -39.76 -30.18 54.98
N GLU A 123 -39.10 -31.30 54.73
CA GLU A 123 -39.64 -32.64 55.04
C GLU A 123 -38.59 -33.75 54.82
N GLY A 124 -38.43 -34.61 55.84
CA GLY A 124 -37.78 -35.91 55.72
C GLY A 124 -38.82 -37.00 55.47
N ALA A 125 -38.43 -38.04 54.73
CA ALA A 125 -39.01 -39.39 54.69
C ALA A 125 -38.11 -40.21 53.73
N ALA A 126 -37.68 -41.44 53.97
CA ALA A 126 -37.91 -42.44 55.02
C ALA A 126 -36.69 -43.39 55.02
#